data_AF-M3H295-F1
#
_entry.id   AF-M3H295-F1
#
_cell.length_a   1.000
_cell.length_b   1.000
_cell.length_c   1.000
_cell.angle_alpha   90.00
_cell.angle_beta   90.00
_cell.angle_gamma   90.00
#
_symmetry.space_group_name_H-M   'P 1'
#
loop_
_entity.id
_entity.type
_entity.pdbx_description
1 polymer ?
#
loop_
_entity_poly.entity_id
_entity_poly.type
_entity_poly.pdbx_seq_one_letter_code
_entity_poly.pdbx_strand_id
1 'polypeptide(L)'
;MFGKSFLESSKMTPITNKFYYPIIAICGFGCAGSLTFFTYTFSVISSIIVLLIVLTLLLTNSLQCVWKGHRPARFFLMAWSVLILGSFLYAMSAFGVFSDNFFTQWGLQIGSAIEVALLSLGLADRIKQLSLTLEMQMTSLGLLKQRHEQSAVQYKNLYEGEEDFLFDLDFNGTITGSNKSISTFLGFKSQDVIGKNFFDLVYKTGSLEDVFKKLYVMEKMEELYSTRKPVYFRVDFVQKYLKEPKELQVRLQVLEHKYGRDILGRAFEPDRDLIGRFLDEERIVFSMDNSLQNAELLSQRLTFNLIRFTNPAVVLSIRTGLREILVNSIEHGNLNISDEDKTRSLKSGNYFQFILTRQNDPHYRDKKILVEYFLSSQKVGYRITDEGKGFNHARIVRNALSKTNENTTLRTRGIAFALSTFDVVKFNSTGNRVTLVKYF
;
A
#
# COMPACT_ATOMS: atom_id res chain seq x y z
N MET A 1 -13.65 22.99 52.45
CA MET A 1 -13.35 22.12 51.29
C MET A 1 -14.05 22.56 50.01
N PHE A 2 -15.34 22.92 50.04
CA PHE A 2 -16.09 23.41 48.87
C PHE A 2 -15.40 24.57 48.13
N GLY A 3 -15.06 25.67 48.82
CA GLY A 3 -14.40 26.82 48.20
C GLY A 3 -13.07 26.48 47.49
N LYS A 4 -12.28 25.55 48.04
CA LYS A 4 -11.04 25.05 47.41
C LYS A 4 -11.32 24.37 46.07
N SER A 5 -12.37 23.54 46.00
CA SER A 5 -12.80 22.81 44.80
C SER A 5 -13.44 23.73 43.77
N PHE A 6 -14.29 24.66 44.22
CA PHE A 6 -14.99 25.62 43.38
C PHE A 6 -14.02 26.58 42.66
N LEU A 7 -13.00 27.06 43.38
CA LEU A 7 -11.99 27.98 42.85
C LEU A 7 -10.85 27.28 42.09
N GLU A 8 -10.88 25.94 41.97
CA GLU A 8 -9.80 25.12 41.39
C GLU A 8 -8.40 25.52 41.89
N SER A 9 -8.30 25.71 43.22
CA SER A 9 -7.14 26.35 43.85
C SER A 9 -5.83 25.59 43.58
N SER A 10 -5.90 24.27 43.37
CA SER A 10 -4.75 23.45 43.02
C SER A 10 -4.13 23.77 41.66
N LYS A 11 -4.94 24.18 40.68
CA LYS A 11 -4.49 24.53 39.33
C LYS A 11 -4.19 26.02 39.20
N MET A 12 -5.07 26.86 39.76
CA MET A 12 -4.99 28.31 39.57
C MET A 12 -4.05 28.99 40.57
N THR A 13 -4.03 28.58 41.84
CA THR A 13 -3.29 29.24 42.94
C THR A 13 -2.54 28.20 43.80
N PRO A 14 -1.53 27.51 43.23
CA PRO A 14 -0.88 26.36 43.88
C PRO A 14 -0.19 26.71 45.21
N ILE A 15 0.26 27.95 45.39
CA ILE A 15 0.89 28.43 46.64
C ILE A 15 -0.16 28.57 47.74
N THR A 16 -1.23 29.32 47.49
CA THR A 16 -2.37 29.50 48.41
C THR A 16 -3.05 28.18 48.75
N ASN A 17 -3.07 27.24 47.79
CA ASN A 17 -3.64 25.91 47.98
C ASN A 17 -2.95 25.10 49.11
N LYS A 18 -1.65 25.29 49.33
CA LYS A 18 -0.90 24.59 50.38
C LYS A 18 -1.38 24.96 51.78
N PHE A 19 -1.87 26.19 51.99
CA PHE A 19 -2.37 26.67 53.29
C PHE A 19 -3.72 26.06 53.70
N TYR A 20 -4.51 25.49 52.77
CA TYR A 20 -5.75 24.82 53.14
C TYR A 20 -5.51 23.52 53.93
N TYR A 21 -4.42 22.80 53.69
CA TYR A 21 -4.13 21.53 54.37
C TYR A 21 -3.88 21.67 55.89
N PRO A 22 -3.00 22.57 56.37
CA PRO A 22 -2.80 22.76 57.81
C PRO A 22 -4.08 23.26 58.50
N ILE A 23 -4.85 24.12 57.85
CA ILE A 23 -6.12 24.61 58.41
C ILE A 23 -7.15 23.49 58.55
N ILE A 24 -7.28 22.61 57.54
CA ILE A 24 -8.17 21.44 57.62
C ILE A 24 -7.74 20.51 58.76
N ALA A 25 -6.42 20.31 58.96
CA ALA A 25 -5.92 19.54 60.08
C ALA A 25 -6.25 20.19 61.43
N ILE A 26 -6.04 21.51 61.57
CA ILE A 26 -6.40 22.28 62.78
C ILE A 26 -7.90 22.18 63.07
N CYS A 27 -8.77 22.30 62.07
CA CYS A 27 -10.20 22.09 62.22
C CYS A 27 -10.52 20.67 62.73
N GLY A 28 -9.88 19.64 62.17
CA GLY A 28 -10.07 18.25 62.59
C GLY A 28 -9.65 17.99 64.04
N PHE A 29 -8.46 18.47 64.43
CA PHE A 29 -7.98 18.39 65.80
C PHE A 29 -8.82 19.22 66.78
N GLY A 30 -9.25 20.41 66.37
CA GLY A 30 -10.13 21.27 67.16
C GLY A 30 -11.48 20.61 67.45
N CYS A 31 -12.10 19.99 66.44
CA CYS A 31 -13.34 19.22 66.62
C CYS A 31 -13.15 18.06 67.61
N ALA A 32 -12.08 17.26 67.47
CA ALA A 32 -11.82 16.14 68.36
C ALA A 32 -11.52 16.59 69.81
N GLY A 33 -10.75 17.66 69.98
CA GLY A 33 -10.41 18.22 71.28
C GLY A 33 -11.60 18.89 72.00
N SER A 34 -12.52 19.51 71.24
CA SER A 34 -13.73 20.13 71.80
C SER A 34 -14.69 19.13 72.46
N LEU A 35 -14.64 17.86 72.03
CA LEU A 35 -15.46 16.78 72.58
C LEU A 35 -14.92 16.21 73.89
N THR A 36 -13.64 16.43 74.20
CA THR A 36 -12.91 15.61 75.18
C THR A 36 -12.08 16.40 76.19
N PHE A 37 -11.45 17.51 75.79
CA PHE A 37 -10.43 18.18 76.61
C PHE A 37 -10.64 19.68 76.84
N PHE A 38 -11.37 20.37 75.95
CA PHE A 38 -11.49 21.82 76.02
C PHE A 38 -12.74 22.29 76.76
N THR A 39 -12.58 23.38 77.52
CA THR A 39 -13.72 24.09 78.10
C THR A 39 -14.58 24.71 77.00
N TYR A 40 -15.88 24.90 77.29
CA TYR A 40 -16.84 25.48 76.35
C TYR A 40 -16.39 26.86 75.83
N THR A 41 -15.93 27.73 76.73
CA THR A 41 -15.48 29.09 76.39
C THR A 41 -14.26 29.08 75.45
N PHE A 42 -13.27 28.22 75.71
CA PHE A 42 -12.10 28.07 74.84
C PHE A 42 -12.48 27.53 73.46
N SER A 43 -13.40 26.56 73.40
CA SER A 43 -13.87 25.96 72.15
C SER A 43 -14.61 26.97 71.27
N VAL A 44 -15.46 27.82 71.85
CA VAL A 44 -16.16 28.87 71.10
C VAL A 44 -15.20 29.93 70.56
N ILE A 45 -14.28 30.44 71.40
CA ILE A 45 -13.32 31.49 70.99
C ILE A 45 -12.39 30.96 69.88
N SER A 46 -11.82 29.77 70.06
CA SER A 46 -10.94 29.15 69.04
C SER A 46 -11.67 28.89 67.72
N SER A 47 -12.94 28.46 67.76
CA SER A 47 -13.77 28.27 66.57
C SER A 47 -14.01 29.57 65.79
N ILE A 48 -14.26 30.68 66.50
CA ILE A 48 -14.42 32.01 65.88
C ILE A 48 -13.11 32.46 65.20
N ILE A 49 -11.96 32.27 65.87
CA ILE A 49 -10.64 32.62 65.31
C ILE A 49 -10.37 31.80 64.03
N VAL A 50 -10.60 30.49 64.07
CA VAL A 50 -10.42 29.62 62.89
C VAL A 50 -11.36 30.02 61.76
N LEU A 51 -12.61 30.37 62.06
CA LEU A 51 -13.57 30.86 61.07
C LEU A 51 -13.07 32.12 60.36
N LEU A 52 -12.55 33.10 61.11
CA LEU A 52 -12.00 34.34 60.55
C LEU A 52 -10.77 34.08 59.65
N ILE A 53 -9.90 33.14 60.05
CA ILE A 53 -8.73 32.72 59.25
C ILE A 53 -9.18 32.07 57.95
N VAL A 54 -10.16 31.15 58.01
CA VAL A 54 -10.71 30.47 56.82
C VAL A 54 -11.34 31.47 55.86
N LEU A 55 -12.13 32.41 56.37
CA LEU A 55 -12.80 33.44 55.58
C LEU A 55 -11.79 34.33 54.85
N THR A 56 -10.75 34.79 55.56
CA THR A 56 -9.67 35.61 54.99
C THR A 56 -8.92 34.84 53.90
N LEU A 57 -8.62 33.56 54.13
CA LEU A 57 -7.98 32.71 53.13
C LEU A 57 -8.85 32.49 51.89
N LEU A 58 -10.16 32.31 52.06
CA LEU A 58 -11.10 32.15 50.94
C LEU A 58 -11.23 33.42 50.10
N LEU A 59 -11.32 34.59 50.74
CA LEU A 59 -11.40 35.87 50.04
C LEU A 59 -10.12 36.19 49.29
N THR A 60 -8.95 36.02 49.93
CA THR A 60 -7.65 36.25 49.28
C THR A 60 -7.43 35.32 48.09
N ASN A 61 -7.80 34.04 48.22
CA ASN A 61 -7.75 33.09 47.11
C ASN A 61 -8.74 33.44 45.99
N SER A 62 -9.96 33.84 46.34
CA SER A 62 -10.97 34.26 45.37
C SER A 62 -10.52 35.49 44.59
N LEU A 63 -9.96 36.51 45.25
CA LEU A 63 -9.35 37.69 44.62
C LEU A 63 -8.21 37.31 43.66
N GLN A 64 -7.30 36.43 44.10
CA GLN A 64 -6.22 35.94 43.25
C GLN A 64 -6.74 35.21 42.00
N CYS A 65 -7.77 34.37 42.14
CA CYS A 65 -8.38 33.68 40.99
C CYS A 65 -9.11 34.64 40.04
N VAL A 66 -9.72 35.71 40.56
CA VAL A 66 -10.33 36.77 39.73
C VAL A 66 -9.28 37.53 38.95
N TRP A 67 -8.15 37.89 39.56
CA TRP A 67 -7.02 38.54 38.89
C TRP A 67 -6.38 37.66 37.82
N LYS A 68 -6.42 36.34 37.98
CA LYS A 68 -6.00 35.35 36.97
C LYS A 68 -7.04 35.09 35.87
N GLY A 69 -8.16 35.81 35.88
CA GLY A 69 -9.16 35.75 34.81
C GLY A 69 -10.16 34.59 34.92
N HIS A 70 -10.20 33.85 36.03
CA HIS A 70 -11.14 32.74 36.21
C HIS A 70 -12.57 33.27 36.42
N ARG A 71 -13.43 33.16 35.40
CA ARG A 71 -14.81 33.69 35.42
C ARG A 71 -15.65 33.15 36.59
N PRO A 72 -15.64 31.84 36.92
CA PRO A 72 -16.41 31.32 38.05
C PRO A 72 -16.01 31.93 39.40
N ALA A 73 -14.75 32.36 39.56
CA ALA A 73 -14.27 32.97 40.81
C ALA A 73 -14.94 34.32 41.12
N ARG A 74 -15.44 35.04 40.10
CA ARG A 74 -16.16 36.31 40.29
C ARG A 74 -17.50 36.08 40.99
N PHE A 75 -18.24 35.05 40.58
CA PHE A 75 -19.50 34.66 41.22
C PHE A 75 -19.28 34.26 42.68
N PHE A 76 -18.21 33.52 42.97
CA PHE A 76 -17.83 33.16 44.33
C PHE A 76 -17.49 34.39 45.18
N LEU A 77 -16.68 35.32 44.67
CA LEU A 77 -16.31 36.54 45.40
C LEU A 77 -17.54 37.40 45.72
N MET A 78 -18.43 37.60 44.75
CA MET A 78 -19.66 38.37 44.94
C MET A 78 -20.59 37.70 45.96
N ALA A 79 -20.79 36.38 45.86
CA ALA A 79 -21.63 35.60 46.76
C ALA A 79 -21.15 35.74 48.23
N TRP A 80 -19.86 35.52 48.49
CA TRP A 80 -19.30 35.65 49.83
C TRP A 80 -19.25 37.08 50.34
N SER A 81 -19.05 38.08 49.47
CA SER A 81 -19.06 39.49 49.88
C SER A 81 -20.46 39.94 50.36
N VAL A 82 -21.52 39.51 49.66
CA VAL A 82 -22.91 39.80 50.05
C VAL A 82 -23.27 39.10 51.36
N LEU A 83 -22.87 37.84 51.54
CA LEU A 83 -23.09 37.11 52.79
C LEU A 83 -22.37 37.77 53.98
N ILE A 84 -21.09 38.14 53.80
CA ILE A 84 -20.30 38.81 54.84
C ILE A 84 -20.93 40.15 55.22
N LEU A 85 -21.38 40.93 54.23
CA LEU A 85 -22.07 42.20 54.48
C LEU A 85 -23.35 41.99 55.29
N GLY A 86 -24.18 41.00 54.93
CA GLY A 86 -25.39 40.67 55.68
C GLY A 86 -25.11 40.21 57.11
N SER A 87 -24.08 39.39 57.30
CA SER A 87 -23.62 38.94 58.63
C SER A 87 -23.08 40.10 59.47
N PHE A 88 -22.35 41.03 58.85
CA PHE A 88 -21.81 42.21 59.52
C PHE A 88 -22.93 43.14 60.00
N LEU A 89 -23.93 43.41 59.17
CA LEU A 89 -25.08 44.25 59.54
C LEU A 89 -25.87 43.66 60.71
N TYR A 90 -26.09 42.33 60.71
CA TYR A 90 -26.75 41.61 61.80
C TYR A 90 -25.94 41.66 63.11
N ALA A 91 -24.62 41.48 63.02
CA ALA A 91 -23.76 41.56 64.20
C ALA A 91 -23.78 42.97 64.82
N MET A 92 -23.73 44.02 63.98
CA MET A 92 -23.72 45.40 64.45
C MET A 92 -25.06 45.85 65.07
N SER A 93 -26.20 45.33 64.62
CA SER A 93 -27.47 45.55 65.31
C SER A 93 -27.54 44.83 66.65
N ALA A 94 -26.98 43.62 66.75
CA ALA A 94 -26.92 42.88 68.02
C ALA A 94 -26.07 43.62 69.10
N PHE A 95 -25.06 44.39 68.71
CA PHE A 95 -24.29 45.26 69.60
C PHE A 95 -24.97 46.61 69.91
N GLY A 96 -26.15 46.88 69.35
CA GLY A 96 -26.89 48.12 69.56
C GLY A 96 -26.33 49.34 68.83
N VAL A 97 -25.41 49.16 67.87
CA VAL A 97 -24.82 50.26 67.09
C VAL A 97 -25.78 50.74 65.99
N PHE A 98 -26.51 49.83 65.38
CA PHE A 98 -27.57 50.14 64.41
C PHE A 98 -28.95 49.86 65.02
N SER A 99 -29.95 50.66 64.62
CA SER A 99 -31.33 50.39 64.98
C SER A 99 -31.84 49.12 64.30
N ASP A 100 -32.76 48.43 64.97
CA ASP A 100 -33.47 47.28 64.43
C ASP A 100 -34.35 47.71 63.26
N ASN A 101 -33.83 47.50 62.04
CA ASN A 101 -34.49 47.80 60.78
C ASN A 101 -34.60 46.50 59.96
N PHE A 102 -35.44 46.51 58.93
CA PHE A 102 -35.63 45.35 58.06
C PHE A 102 -34.31 44.74 57.54
N PHE A 103 -33.36 45.58 57.13
CA PHE A 103 -32.06 45.13 56.60
C PHE A 103 -31.11 44.54 57.64
N THR A 104 -31.15 45.00 58.89
CA THR A 104 -30.28 44.45 59.95
C THR A 104 -30.84 43.13 60.48
N GLN A 105 -32.18 42.99 60.53
CA GLN A 105 -32.85 41.77 60.96
C GLN A 105 -32.85 40.64 59.90
N TRP A 106 -33.10 40.98 58.63
CA TRP A 106 -33.23 40.00 57.54
C TRP A 106 -32.01 39.93 56.61
N GLY A 107 -31.01 40.79 56.81
CA GLY A 107 -29.84 40.92 55.93
C GLY A 107 -29.04 39.62 55.78
N LEU A 108 -28.93 38.82 56.85
CA LEU A 108 -28.27 37.53 56.80
C LEU A 108 -29.04 36.52 55.91
N GLN A 109 -30.36 36.44 56.07
CA GLN A 109 -31.23 35.54 55.30
C GLN A 109 -31.22 35.94 53.82
N ILE A 110 -31.37 37.24 53.52
CA ILE A 110 -31.31 37.78 52.16
C ILE A 110 -29.94 37.50 51.53
N GLY A 111 -28.85 37.74 52.27
CA GLY A 111 -27.49 37.49 51.81
C GLY A 111 -27.24 36.02 51.47
N SER A 112 -27.73 35.10 52.30
CA SER A 112 -27.63 33.65 52.06
C SER A 112 -28.42 33.20 50.82
N ALA A 113 -29.61 33.77 50.58
CA ALA A 113 -30.40 33.46 49.39
C ALA A 113 -29.69 33.92 48.10
N ILE A 114 -29.11 35.13 48.11
CA ILE A 114 -28.33 35.67 47.00
C ILE A 114 -27.05 34.86 46.78
N GLU A 115 -26.37 34.46 47.86
CA GLU A 115 -25.17 33.62 47.80
C GLU A 115 -25.45 32.31 47.05
N VAL A 116 -26.51 31.59 47.44
CA VAL A 116 -26.89 30.33 46.81
C VAL A 116 -27.24 30.52 45.33
N ALA A 117 -27.98 31.59 45.00
CA ALA A 117 -28.32 31.90 43.61
C ALA A 117 -27.06 32.18 42.76
N LEU A 118 -26.11 32.98 43.27
CA LEU A 118 -24.86 33.31 42.57
C LEU A 118 -23.94 32.10 42.42
N LEU A 119 -23.82 31.26 43.45
CA LEU A 119 -23.03 30.02 43.37
C LEU A 119 -23.64 29.03 42.36
N SER A 120 -24.97 28.97 42.28
CA SER A 120 -25.68 28.11 41.33
C SER A 120 -25.47 28.55 39.89
N LEU A 121 -25.50 29.87 39.63
CA LEU A 121 -25.16 30.45 38.32
C LEU A 121 -23.70 30.18 37.93
N GLY A 122 -22.76 30.36 38.87
CA GLY A 122 -21.35 30.05 38.64
C GLY A 122 -21.09 28.57 38.34
N LEU A 123 -21.85 27.68 38.98
CA LEU A 123 -21.78 26.24 38.70
C LEU A 123 -22.38 25.88 37.33
N ALA A 124 -23.51 26.49 36.95
CA ALA A 124 -24.13 26.28 35.65
C ALA A 124 -23.22 26.72 34.49
N ASP A 125 -22.57 27.89 34.61
CA ASP A 125 -21.57 28.36 33.62
C ASP A 125 -20.40 27.38 33.52
N ARG A 126 -19.91 26.87 34.65
CA ARG A 126 -18.83 25.86 34.67
C ARG A 126 -19.24 24.57 33.96
N ILE A 127 -20.45 24.05 34.23
CA ILE A 127 -20.96 22.84 33.57
C ILE A 127 -21.03 23.07 32.06
N LYS A 128 -21.56 24.21 31.62
CA LYS A 128 -21.64 24.57 30.20
C LYS A 128 -20.26 24.62 29.54
N GLN A 129 -19.26 25.23 30.18
CA GLN A 129 -17.89 25.27 29.66
C GLN A 129 -17.26 23.87 29.56
N LEU A 130 -17.50 23.02 30.54
CA LEU A 130 -17.03 21.64 30.53
C LEU A 130 -17.66 20.85 29.38
N SER A 131 -18.98 20.96 29.19
CA SER A 131 -19.71 20.32 28.08
C SER A 131 -19.15 20.75 26.72
N LEU A 132 -18.94 22.05 26.51
CA LEU A 132 -18.35 22.58 25.27
C LEU A 132 -16.93 22.04 25.03
N THR A 133 -16.11 21.94 26.09
CA THR A 133 -14.75 21.40 25.98
C THR A 133 -14.77 19.92 25.61
N LEU A 134 -15.66 19.14 26.22
CA LEU A 134 -15.83 17.72 25.92
C LEU A 134 -16.31 17.50 24.48
N GLU A 135 -17.26 18.31 24.00
CA GLU A 135 -17.73 18.25 22.61
C GLU A 135 -16.59 18.51 21.62
N MET A 136 -15.80 19.56 21.83
CA MET A 136 -14.62 19.85 20.98
C MET A 136 -13.61 18.71 20.98
N GLN A 137 -13.32 18.11 22.15
CA GLN A 137 -12.42 16.97 22.26
C GLN A 137 -12.96 15.77 21.48
N MET A 138 -14.25 15.45 21.61
CA MET A 138 -14.90 14.36 20.87
C MET A 138 -14.82 14.57 19.35
N THR A 139 -15.08 15.77 18.85
CA THR A 139 -14.96 16.09 17.42
C THR A 139 -13.51 15.90 16.93
N SER A 140 -12.52 16.41 17.69
CA SER A 140 -11.11 16.27 17.32
C SER A 140 -10.64 14.81 17.28
N LEU A 141 -11.09 14.00 18.23
CA LEU A 141 -10.80 12.57 18.28
C LEU A 141 -11.46 11.82 17.12
N GLY A 142 -12.71 12.17 16.78
CA GLY A 142 -13.40 11.61 15.61
C GLY A 142 -12.66 11.87 14.31
N LEU A 143 -12.20 13.12 14.10
CA LEU A 143 -11.42 13.51 12.92
C LEU A 143 -10.06 12.80 12.85
N LEU A 144 -9.35 12.67 13.98
CA LEU A 144 -8.08 11.94 14.05
C LEU A 144 -8.28 10.45 13.71
N LYS A 145 -9.33 9.84 14.25
CA LYS A 145 -9.68 8.44 13.95
C LYS A 145 -10.00 8.26 12.47
N GLN A 146 -10.80 9.13 11.88
CA GLN A 146 -11.14 9.08 10.45
C GLN A 146 -9.89 9.24 9.57
N ARG A 147 -8.99 10.17 9.89
CA ARG A 147 -7.73 10.35 9.14
C ARG A 147 -6.84 9.12 9.25
N HIS A 148 -6.77 8.50 10.42
CA HIS A 148 -6.01 7.27 10.64
C HIS A 148 -6.59 6.11 9.81
N GLU A 149 -7.91 5.92 9.83
CA GLU A 149 -8.59 4.90 9.02
C GLU A 149 -8.38 5.15 7.52
N GLN A 150 -8.50 6.39 7.05
CA GLN A 150 -8.29 6.75 5.65
C GLN A 150 -6.84 6.48 5.22
N SER A 151 -5.86 6.84 6.04
CA SER A 151 -4.45 6.56 5.77
C SER A 151 -4.17 5.05 5.72
N ALA A 152 -4.78 4.25 6.60
CA ALA A 152 -4.62 2.80 6.60
C ALA A 152 -5.24 2.16 5.36
N VAL A 153 -6.42 2.62 4.93
CA VAL A 153 -7.07 2.17 3.68
C VAL A 153 -6.23 2.54 2.46
N GLN A 154 -5.71 3.77 2.41
CA GLN A 154 -4.84 4.21 1.32
C GLN A 154 -3.56 3.35 1.24
N TYR A 155 -2.90 3.10 2.37
CA TYR A 155 -1.75 2.21 2.44
C TYR A 155 -2.09 0.81 1.94
N LYS A 156 -3.20 0.23 2.42
CA LYS A 156 -3.66 -1.10 1.99
C LYS A 156 -3.93 -1.14 0.48
N ASN A 157 -4.57 -0.11 -0.07
CA ASN A 157 -4.85 -0.05 -1.50
C ASN A 157 -3.59 0.08 -2.36
N LEU A 158 -2.59 0.84 -1.90
CA LEU A 158 -1.28 0.92 -2.57
C LEU A 158 -0.59 -0.45 -2.50
N TYR A 159 -0.45 -1.01 -1.29
CA TYR A 159 0.20 -2.29 -1.07
C TYR A 159 -0.43 -3.45 -1.86
N GLU A 160 -1.76 -3.54 -1.88
CA GLU A 160 -2.52 -4.54 -2.64
C GLU A 160 -2.68 -4.19 -4.12
N GLY A 161 -2.46 -2.93 -4.52
CA GLY A 161 -2.57 -2.45 -5.89
C GLY A 161 -1.30 -2.67 -6.71
N GLU A 162 -0.16 -2.80 -6.05
CA GLU A 162 1.14 -3.04 -6.70
C GLU A 162 1.17 -4.37 -7.44
N GLU A 163 1.66 -4.34 -8.68
CA GLU A 163 1.76 -5.53 -9.53
C GLU A 163 2.85 -6.48 -9.04
N ASP A 164 3.93 -5.93 -8.48
CA ASP A 164 5.04 -6.70 -7.93
C ASP A 164 4.65 -7.43 -6.64
N PHE A 165 5.38 -8.51 -6.35
CA PHE A 165 5.20 -9.24 -5.10
C PHE A 165 5.86 -8.44 -3.95
N LEU A 166 5.03 -7.82 -3.12
CA LEU A 166 5.44 -7.15 -1.89
C LEU A 166 5.23 -8.06 -0.68
N PHE A 167 6.20 -8.07 0.21
CA PHE A 167 6.15 -8.80 1.47
C PHE A 167 6.90 -8.09 2.57
N ASP A 168 6.45 -8.27 3.81
CA ASP A 168 7.09 -7.74 5.00
C ASP A 168 7.72 -8.90 5.78
N LEU A 169 8.95 -8.71 6.27
CA LEU A 169 9.66 -9.66 7.11
C LEU A 169 9.98 -9.06 8.48
N ASP A 170 9.90 -9.89 9.51
CA ASP A 170 10.55 -9.63 10.78
C ASP A 170 12.07 -9.89 10.69
N PHE A 171 12.80 -9.57 11.76
CA PHE A 171 14.26 -9.80 11.84
C PHE A 171 14.69 -11.27 11.80
N ASN A 172 13.77 -12.20 12.07
CA ASN A 172 14.02 -13.64 12.00
C ASN A 172 13.75 -14.18 10.57
N GLY A 173 13.33 -13.31 9.64
CA GLY A 173 12.94 -13.67 8.29
C GLY A 173 11.56 -14.31 8.20
N THR A 174 10.71 -14.16 9.22
CA THR A 174 9.30 -14.57 9.18
C THR A 174 8.48 -13.55 8.40
N ILE A 175 7.65 -14.02 7.48
CA ILE A 175 6.77 -13.16 6.70
C ILE A 175 5.62 -12.66 7.58
N THR A 176 5.57 -11.36 7.82
CA THR A 176 4.52 -10.70 8.62
C THR A 176 3.39 -10.14 7.74
N GLY A 177 3.68 -9.86 6.47
CA GLY A 177 2.74 -9.32 5.49
C GLY A 177 3.06 -9.74 4.06
N SER A 178 2.05 -9.80 3.20
CA SER A 178 2.19 -10.07 1.77
C SER A 178 1.01 -9.49 1.01
N ASN A 179 1.25 -8.93 -0.18
CA ASN A 179 0.17 -8.45 -1.05
C ASN A 179 -0.44 -9.59 -1.88
N LYS A 180 -1.57 -9.33 -2.54
CA LYS A 180 -2.28 -10.29 -3.39
C LYS A 180 -1.45 -10.81 -4.58
N SER A 181 -0.44 -10.06 -5.02
CA SER A 181 0.36 -10.37 -6.22
C SER A 181 1.18 -11.65 -6.07
N ILE A 182 1.43 -12.12 -4.84
CA ILE A 182 2.00 -13.45 -4.59
C ILE A 182 1.18 -14.59 -5.24
N SER A 183 -0.13 -14.41 -5.38
CA SER A 183 -1.00 -15.40 -6.05
C SER A 183 -0.72 -15.48 -7.54
N THR A 184 -0.41 -14.34 -8.18
CA THR A 184 -0.07 -14.25 -9.60
C THR A 184 1.32 -14.81 -9.86
N PHE A 185 2.30 -14.51 -9.00
CA PHE A 185 3.68 -14.97 -9.19
C PHE A 185 3.92 -16.43 -8.79
N LEU A 186 3.39 -16.84 -7.63
CA LEU A 186 3.73 -18.11 -6.98
C LEU A 186 2.52 -19.03 -6.75
N GLY A 187 1.29 -18.56 -6.96
CA GLY A 187 0.07 -19.35 -6.76
C GLY A 187 -0.39 -19.48 -5.30
N PHE A 188 0.29 -18.85 -4.34
CA PHE A 188 -0.11 -18.84 -2.93
C PHE A 188 -1.10 -17.73 -2.62
N LYS A 189 -1.94 -17.91 -1.60
CA LYS A 189 -2.68 -16.78 -1.02
C LYS A 189 -1.80 -16.09 0.02
N SER A 190 -1.96 -14.78 0.22
CA SER A 190 -1.22 -14.03 1.24
C SER A 190 -1.32 -14.68 2.64
N GLN A 191 -2.52 -15.14 3.03
CA GLN A 191 -2.74 -15.85 4.30
C GLN A 191 -1.99 -17.19 4.41
N ASP A 192 -1.64 -17.84 3.29
CA ASP A 192 -0.94 -19.13 3.30
C ASP A 192 0.56 -18.96 3.62
N VAL A 193 1.10 -17.74 3.49
CA VAL A 193 2.53 -17.44 3.65
C VAL A 193 2.84 -16.62 4.88
N ILE A 194 1.89 -15.84 5.39
CA ILE A 194 2.06 -15.11 6.64
C ILE A 194 2.36 -16.09 7.79
N GLY A 195 3.41 -15.80 8.56
CA GLY A 195 3.91 -16.64 9.64
C GLY A 195 4.91 -17.72 9.22
N LYS A 196 5.13 -17.94 7.92
CA LYS A 196 6.20 -18.83 7.42
C LYS A 196 7.52 -18.08 7.33
N ASN A 197 8.61 -18.84 7.31
CA ASN A 197 9.92 -18.26 7.07
C ASN A 197 10.13 -18.02 5.57
N PHE A 198 10.78 -16.92 5.21
CA PHE A 198 11.14 -16.59 3.83
C PHE A 198 11.88 -17.73 3.11
N PHE A 199 12.78 -18.44 3.82
CA PHE A 199 13.52 -19.58 3.28
C PHE A 199 12.65 -20.79 2.89
N ASP A 200 11.40 -20.84 3.33
CA ASP A 200 10.45 -21.89 2.94
C ASP A 200 9.82 -21.62 1.56
N LEU A 201 9.87 -20.38 1.09
CA LEU A 201 9.45 -20.01 -0.25
C LEU A 201 10.57 -20.17 -1.28
N VAL A 202 11.82 -20.32 -0.85
CA VAL A 202 12.97 -20.55 -1.72
C VAL A 202 12.95 -21.99 -2.25
N TYR A 203 13.08 -22.16 -3.56
CA TYR A 203 13.09 -23.45 -4.23
C TYR A 203 14.30 -24.29 -3.82
N LYS A 204 14.03 -25.56 -3.49
CA LYS A 204 15.02 -26.54 -3.02
C LYS A 204 15.09 -27.70 -4.00
N THR A 205 16.28 -27.95 -4.49
CA THR A 205 16.64 -29.01 -5.46
C THR A 205 17.06 -30.31 -4.76
N GLY A 206 17.28 -30.29 -3.44
CA GLY A 206 17.79 -31.41 -2.64
C GLY A 206 19.29 -31.66 -2.81
N SER A 207 20.02 -30.73 -3.43
CA SER A 207 21.44 -30.83 -3.75
C SER A 207 22.29 -29.89 -2.87
N LEU A 208 23.62 -30.01 -2.96
CA LEU A 208 24.56 -29.05 -2.35
C LEU A 208 24.31 -27.59 -2.77
N GLU A 209 23.69 -27.36 -3.93
CA GLU A 209 23.34 -26.02 -4.41
C GLU A 209 22.34 -25.30 -3.50
N ASP A 210 21.46 -26.02 -2.81
CA ASP A 210 20.49 -25.41 -1.88
C ASP A 210 21.17 -24.73 -0.69
N VAL A 211 22.29 -25.30 -0.25
CA VAL A 211 23.10 -24.76 0.85
C VAL A 211 23.74 -23.44 0.40
N PHE A 212 24.28 -23.39 -0.83
CA PHE A 212 24.85 -22.17 -1.40
C PHE A 212 23.78 -21.09 -1.62
N LYS A 213 22.60 -21.45 -2.14
CA LYS A 213 21.49 -20.50 -2.30
C LYS A 213 21.06 -19.90 -0.97
N LYS A 214 20.96 -20.73 0.08
CA LYS A 214 20.63 -20.27 1.43
C LYS A 214 21.71 -19.36 2.01
N LEU A 215 22.99 -19.74 1.91
CA LEU A 215 24.11 -18.89 2.37
C LEU A 215 24.13 -17.54 1.66
N TYR A 216 23.91 -17.52 0.34
CA TYR A 216 23.89 -16.29 -0.45
C TYR A 216 22.78 -15.33 0.01
N VAL A 217 21.58 -15.84 0.27
CA VAL A 217 20.48 -15.01 0.80
C VAL A 217 20.80 -14.53 2.23
N MET A 218 21.41 -15.37 3.07
CA MET A 218 21.84 -14.98 4.42
C MET A 218 22.89 -13.86 4.40
N GLU A 219 23.90 -13.97 3.53
CA GLU A 219 24.91 -12.92 3.32
C GLU A 219 24.25 -11.59 2.92
N LYS A 220 23.25 -11.62 2.02
CA LYS A 220 22.52 -10.42 1.61
C LYS A 220 21.67 -9.82 2.74
N MET A 221 21.08 -10.66 3.59
CA MET A 221 20.37 -10.20 4.78
C MET A 221 21.32 -9.56 5.80
N GLU A 222 22.51 -10.15 6.02
CA GLU A 222 23.55 -9.55 6.87
C GLU A 222 24.07 -8.21 6.31
N GLU A 223 24.24 -8.12 4.99
CA GLU A 223 24.57 -6.87 4.30
C GLU A 223 23.50 -5.79 4.55
N LEU A 224 22.22 -6.16 4.47
CA LEU A 224 21.10 -5.25 4.79
C LEU A 224 21.15 -4.78 6.24
N TYR A 225 21.40 -5.69 7.19
CA TYR A 225 21.46 -5.36 8.62
C TYR A 225 22.63 -4.44 8.98
N SER A 226 23.79 -4.67 8.35
CA SER A 226 25.01 -3.91 8.62
C SER A 226 24.99 -2.53 7.92
N THR A 227 24.63 -2.50 6.64
CA THR A 227 24.72 -1.27 5.83
C THR A 227 23.48 -0.39 5.92
N ARG A 228 22.31 -0.99 6.24
CA ARG A 228 20.97 -0.38 6.15
C ARG A 228 20.61 0.15 4.75
N LYS A 229 21.40 -0.17 3.73
CA LYS A 229 21.11 0.19 2.35
C LYS A 229 20.26 -0.89 1.69
N PRO A 230 19.43 -0.55 0.70
CA PRO A 230 18.68 -1.56 -0.03
C PRO A 230 19.63 -2.56 -0.69
N VAL A 231 19.35 -3.85 -0.50
CA VAL A 231 20.12 -4.94 -1.11
C VAL A 231 19.30 -5.59 -2.22
N TYR A 232 19.99 -6.05 -3.27
CA TYR A 232 19.39 -6.67 -4.43
C TYR A 232 20.02 -8.03 -4.67
N PHE A 233 19.20 -9.04 -4.92
CA PHE A 233 19.67 -10.39 -5.22
C PHE A 233 18.62 -11.18 -6.00
N ARG A 234 19.02 -12.29 -6.60
CA ARG A 234 18.14 -13.17 -7.37
C ARG A 234 17.83 -14.42 -6.56
N VAL A 235 16.58 -14.87 -6.63
CA VAL A 235 16.08 -16.02 -5.88
C VAL A 235 15.12 -16.83 -6.74
N ASP A 236 15.27 -18.14 -6.70
CA ASP A 236 14.31 -19.08 -7.25
C ASP A 236 13.23 -19.37 -6.21
N PHE A 237 11.98 -19.04 -6.51
CA PHE A 237 10.85 -19.30 -5.64
C PHE A 237 10.09 -20.57 -6.01
N VAL A 238 9.53 -21.25 -5.00
CA VAL A 238 8.59 -22.37 -5.19
C VAL A 238 7.26 -21.85 -5.70
N GLN A 239 6.68 -22.55 -6.68
CA GLN A 239 5.32 -22.32 -7.15
C GLN A 239 4.37 -23.38 -6.58
N LYS A 240 3.16 -22.99 -6.16
CA LYS A 240 2.20 -23.90 -5.50
C LYS A 240 1.71 -25.05 -6.40
N TYR A 241 1.55 -24.78 -7.70
CA TYR A 241 0.95 -25.71 -8.66
C TYR A 241 1.93 -26.20 -9.74
N LEU A 242 3.12 -25.58 -9.84
CA LEU A 242 4.13 -25.88 -10.85
C LEU A 242 5.38 -26.42 -10.15
N LYS A 243 5.98 -27.48 -10.71
CA LYS A 243 7.21 -28.07 -10.17
C LYS A 243 8.49 -27.32 -10.57
N GLU A 244 8.36 -26.34 -11.46
CA GLU A 244 9.46 -25.51 -11.94
C GLU A 244 9.66 -24.29 -11.02
N PRO A 245 10.91 -23.91 -10.72
CA PRO A 245 11.19 -22.69 -9.97
C PRO A 245 10.82 -21.44 -10.78
N LYS A 246 10.41 -20.38 -10.07
CA LYS A 246 10.26 -19.05 -10.64
C LYS A 246 11.38 -18.14 -10.16
N GLU A 247 12.31 -17.79 -11.04
CA GLU A 247 13.38 -16.84 -10.73
C GLU A 247 12.81 -15.41 -10.66
N LEU A 248 13.03 -14.71 -9.55
CA LEU A 248 12.65 -13.30 -9.36
C LEU A 248 13.84 -12.50 -8.83
N GLN A 249 13.86 -11.20 -9.17
CA GLN A 249 14.77 -10.25 -8.55
C GLN A 249 14.13 -9.71 -7.26
N VAL A 250 14.84 -9.87 -6.14
CA VAL A 250 14.40 -9.42 -4.81
C VAL A 250 15.19 -8.18 -4.42
N ARG A 251 14.46 -7.16 -3.99
CA ARG A 251 15.00 -5.98 -3.30
C ARG A 251 14.50 -5.99 -1.86
N LEU A 252 15.40 -5.95 -0.89
CA LEU A 252 15.05 -5.77 0.53
C LEU A 252 15.47 -4.39 1.01
N GLN A 253 14.64 -3.78 1.85
CA GLN A 253 14.92 -2.49 2.49
C GLN A 253 14.36 -2.47 3.93
N VAL A 254 15.12 -1.88 4.85
CA VAL A 254 14.66 -1.68 6.23
C VAL A 254 13.69 -0.51 6.29
N LEU A 255 12.55 -0.73 6.94
CA LEU A 255 11.59 0.29 7.33
C LEU A 255 11.74 0.58 8.83
N GLU A 256 12.06 1.83 9.18
CA GLU A 256 12.18 2.25 10.58
C GLU A 256 10.87 2.90 11.05
N HIS A 257 10.35 2.44 12.19
CA HIS A 257 9.13 2.96 12.80
C HIS A 257 9.33 3.23 14.29
N LYS A 258 8.42 3.98 14.91
CA LYS A 258 8.53 4.41 16.32
C LYS A 258 8.59 3.26 17.33
N TYR A 259 8.13 2.06 16.96
CA TYR A 259 7.98 0.90 17.85
C TYR A 259 8.83 -0.31 17.43
N GLY A 260 9.60 -0.20 16.34
CA GLY A 260 10.30 -1.34 15.77
C GLY A 260 10.89 -1.04 14.42
N ARG A 261 11.47 -2.07 13.82
CA ARG A 261 12.05 -2.04 12.49
C ARG A 261 11.55 -3.29 11.78
N ASP A 262 11.08 -3.12 10.56
CA ASP A 262 10.60 -4.21 9.73
C ASP A 262 11.40 -4.19 8.41
N ILE A 263 11.35 -5.27 7.65
CA ILE A 263 11.99 -5.33 6.33
C ILE A 263 10.89 -5.40 5.29
N LEU A 264 10.88 -4.45 4.36
CA LEU A 264 10.04 -4.51 3.17
C LEU A 264 10.83 -5.18 2.05
N GLY A 265 10.29 -6.28 1.55
CA GLY A 265 10.74 -6.97 0.36
C GLY A 265 9.86 -6.67 -0.83
N ARG A 266 10.51 -6.46 -1.98
CA ARG A 266 9.88 -6.38 -3.30
C ARG A 266 10.52 -7.41 -4.21
N ALA A 267 9.74 -8.38 -4.66
CA ALA A 267 10.14 -9.37 -5.65
C ALA A 267 9.43 -9.07 -6.97
N PHE A 268 10.22 -8.95 -8.04
CA PHE A 268 9.74 -8.56 -9.36
C PHE A 268 10.45 -9.36 -10.43
N GLU A 269 9.81 -9.52 -11.59
CA GLU A 269 10.52 -10.05 -12.76
C GLU A 269 11.49 -8.98 -13.25
N PRO A 270 12.79 -9.30 -13.41
CA PRO A 270 13.72 -8.34 -13.98
C PRO A 270 13.23 -7.93 -15.37
N ASP A 271 13.07 -6.62 -15.60
CA ASP A 271 12.66 -6.04 -16.88
C ASP A 271 13.45 -6.71 -18.01
N ARG A 272 12.78 -7.50 -18.84
CA ARG A 272 13.42 -8.25 -19.94
C ARG A 272 13.93 -7.33 -21.07
N ASP A 273 13.77 -6.01 -20.94
CA ASP A 273 13.89 -5.05 -22.04
C ASP A 273 14.90 -3.90 -21.80
N LEU A 274 15.94 -4.16 -20.99
CA LEU A 274 17.01 -3.16 -20.74
C LEU A 274 17.84 -2.84 -22.00
N ILE A 275 18.05 -3.82 -22.89
CA ILE A 275 18.80 -3.62 -24.15
C ILE A 275 17.92 -2.95 -25.21
N GLY A 276 16.61 -3.25 -25.23
CA GLY A 276 15.68 -2.73 -26.22
C GLY A 276 15.59 -1.20 -26.24
N ARG A 277 15.83 -0.53 -25.10
CA ARG A 277 15.85 0.94 -24.99
C ARG A 277 17.02 1.60 -25.71
N PHE A 278 18.13 0.88 -25.91
CA PHE A 278 19.34 1.36 -26.59
C PHE A 278 19.46 0.85 -28.04
N LEU A 279 18.42 0.18 -28.56
CA LEU A 279 18.44 -0.42 -29.89
C LEU A 279 17.99 0.59 -30.97
N ASP A 280 18.91 1.09 -31.79
CA ASP A 280 18.58 1.95 -32.93
C ASP A 280 18.29 1.13 -34.21
N GLU A 281 19.13 0.13 -34.50
CA GLU A 281 18.94 -0.83 -35.59
C GLU A 281 19.43 -2.23 -35.17
N GLU A 282 18.81 -3.29 -35.71
CA GLU A 282 19.20 -4.70 -35.51
C GLU A 282 19.28 -5.41 -36.87
N ARG A 283 20.38 -6.12 -37.14
CA ARG A 283 20.52 -6.99 -38.34
C ARG A 283 21.03 -8.36 -37.93
N ILE A 284 20.25 -9.39 -38.21
CA ILE A 284 20.61 -10.77 -37.86
C ILE A 284 20.25 -11.70 -39.01
N VAL A 285 21.10 -12.71 -39.23
CA VAL A 285 20.84 -13.78 -40.18
C VAL A 285 20.76 -15.09 -39.40
N PHE A 286 19.64 -15.80 -39.54
CA PHE A 286 19.42 -17.11 -38.96
C PHE A 286 19.44 -18.19 -40.04
N SER A 287 19.94 -19.36 -39.68
CA SER A 287 19.78 -20.58 -40.45
C SER A 287 19.01 -21.57 -39.60
N MET A 288 17.88 -22.08 -40.09
CA MET A 288 17.09 -23.10 -39.40
C MET A 288 16.97 -24.38 -40.22
N ASP A 289 16.74 -25.48 -39.53
CA ASP A 289 16.40 -26.78 -40.10
C ASP A 289 14.89 -26.85 -40.44
N ASN A 290 14.44 -28.02 -40.87
CA ASN A 290 13.05 -28.24 -41.25
C ASN A 290 12.11 -28.51 -40.05
N SER A 291 12.44 -28.08 -38.83
CA SER A 291 11.61 -28.27 -37.64
C SER A 291 10.51 -27.22 -37.52
N LEU A 292 9.25 -27.66 -37.45
CA LEU A 292 8.10 -26.78 -37.21
C LEU A 292 8.17 -26.06 -35.85
N GLN A 293 8.77 -26.70 -34.83
CA GLN A 293 8.95 -26.09 -33.52
C GLN A 293 9.95 -24.92 -33.59
N ASN A 294 11.01 -25.07 -34.39
CA ASN A 294 11.99 -24.00 -34.59
C ASN A 294 11.38 -22.81 -35.35
N ALA A 295 10.40 -23.04 -36.22
CA ALA A 295 9.68 -21.95 -36.91
C ALA A 295 8.90 -21.08 -35.90
N GLU A 296 8.26 -21.71 -34.91
CA GLU A 296 7.57 -21.00 -33.82
C GLU A 296 8.56 -20.15 -33.02
N LEU A 297 9.62 -20.78 -32.49
CA LEU A 297 10.62 -20.10 -31.66
C LEU A 297 11.28 -18.92 -32.39
N LEU A 298 11.62 -19.13 -33.67
CA LEU A 298 12.25 -18.09 -34.48
C LEU A 298 11.26 -16.93 -34.75
N SER A 299 9.99 -17.22 -35.05
CA SER A 299 8.99 -16.17 -35.26
C SER A 299 8.78 -15.30 -34.01
N GLN A 300 8.85 -15.89 -32.81
CA GLN A 300 8.78 -15.17 -31.55
C GLN A 300 10.00 -14.27 -31.35
N ARG A 301 11.22 -14.80 -31.55
CA ARG A 301 12.46 -14.02 -31.41
C ARG A 301 12.52 -12.84 -32.38
N LEU A 302 12.11 -13.07 -33.62
CA LEU A 302 12.10 -12.08 -34.71
C LEU A 302 11.03 -10.99 -34.56
N THR A 303 10.08 -11.17 -33.65
CA THR A 303 9.03 -10.19 -33.35
C THR A 303 9.15 -9.59 -31.95
N PHE A 304 10.11 -10.03 -31.15
CA PHE A 304 10.28 -9.64 -29.76
C PHE A 304 10.47 -8.13 -29.59
N ASN A 305 11.40 -7.54 -30.36
CA ASN A 305 11.74 -6.11 -30.28
C ASN A 305 10.72 -5.18 -30.96
N LEU A 306 9.68 -5.73 -31.62
CA LEU A 306 8.70 -4.93 -32.37
C LEU A 306 7.76 -4.12 -31.47
N ILE A 307 7.55 -4.56 -30.23
CA ILE A 307 6.60 -3.94 -29.31
C ILE A 307 6.99 -2.49 -28.96
N ARG A 308 8.25 -2.10 -29.19
CA ARG A 308 8.73 -0.72 -29.05
C ARG A 308 8.24 0.21 -30.17
N PHE A 309 8.04 -0.33 -31.37
CA PHE A 309 7.77 0.49 -32.56
C PHE A 309 6.32 0.42 -33.02
N THR A 310 5.54 -0.55 -32.53
CA THR A 310 4.13 -0.70 -32.92
C THR A 310 3.31 -1.35 -31.80
N ASN A 311 1.99 -1.36 -31.95
CA ASN A 311 1.08 -1.87 -30.93
C ASN A 311 1.10 -3.41 -30.84
N PRO A 312 0.74 -4.01 -29.68
CA PRO A 312 0.77 -5.46 -29.49
C PRO A 312 -0.09 -6.27 -30.48
N ALA A 313 -1.20 -5.70 -30.97
CA ALA A 313 -2.07 -6.36 -31.93
C ALA A 313 -1.38 -6.53 -33.29
N VAL A 314 -0.67 -5.49 -33.77
CA VAL A 314 0.12 -5.52 -34.99
C VAL A 314 1.31 -6.48 -34.84
N VAL A 315 1.98 -6.49 -33.69
CA VAL A 315 3.06 -7.46 -33.40
C VAL A 315 2.55 -8.89 -33.50
N LEU A 316 1.36 -9.18 -32.95
CA LEU A 316 0.73 -10.49 -33.06
C LEU A 316 0.43 -10.85 -34.52
N SER A 317 -0.13 -9.92 -35.30
CA SER A 317 -0.38 -10.15 -36.73
C SER A 317 0.91 -10.42 -37.50
N ILE A 318 1.97 -9.64 -37.27
CA ILE A 318 3.28 -9.85 -37.89
C ILE A 318 3.83 -11.24 -37.50
N ARG A 319 3.74 -11.62 -36.23
CA ARG A 319 4.19 -12.93 -35.74
C ARG A 319 3.42 -14.07 -36.42
N THR A 320 2.10 -13.98 -36.46
CA THR A 320 1.26 -14.99 -37.11
C THR A 320 1.59 -15.10 -38.61
N GLY A 321 1.75 -13.97 -39.31
CA GLY A 321 2.11 -13.96 -40.73
C GLY A 321 3.52 -14.50 -40.99
N LEU A 322 4.49 -14.13 -40.17
CA LEU A 322 5.87 -14.60 -40.28
C LEU A 322 5.97 -16.11 -40.04
N ARG A 323 5.30 -16.61 -38.99
CA ARG A 323 5.21 -18.04 -38.68
C ARG A 323 4.65 -18.83 -39.87
N GLU A 324 3.56 -18.35 -40.45
CA GLU A 324 2.92 -19.00 -41.60
C GLU A 324 3.86 -19.07 -42.81
N ILE A 325 4.63 -18.03 -43.09
CA ILE A 325 5.62 -18.04 -44.17
C ILE A 325 6.77 -19.01 -43.87
N LEU A 326 7.26 -19.07 -42.63
CA LEU A 326 8.29 -20.03 -42.22
C LEU A 326 7.80 -21.48 -42.35
N VAL A 327 6.59 -21.76 -41.88
CA VAL A 327 5.95 -23.09 -42.02
C VAL A 327 5.79 -23.47 -43.48
N ASN A 328 5.32 -22.54 -44.33
CA ASN A 328 5.19 -22.79 -45.77
C ASN A 328 6.55 -23.06 -46.44
N SER A 329 7.61 -22.39 -45.99
CA SER A 329 8.99 -22.60 -46.46
C SER A 329 9.51 -23.99 -46.08
N ILE A 330 9.14 -24.52 -44.91
CA ILE A 330 9.43 -25.89 -44.48
C ILE A 330 8.61 -26.89 -45.31
N GLU A 331 7.28 -26.76 -45.29
CA GLU A 331 6.38 -27.77 -45.85
C GLU A 331 6.44 -27.82 -47.37
N HIS A 332 6.20 -26.68 -48.03
CA HIS A 332 6.09 -26.61 -49.49
C HIS A 332 7.43 -26.34 -50.17
N GLY A 333 8.35 -25.66 -49.49
CA GLY A 333 9.69 -25.39 -49.98
C GLY A 333 10.60 -26.61 -49.82
N ASN A 334 11.15 -26.79 -48.62
CA ASN A 334 12.18 -27.79 -48.37
C ASN A 334 11.65 -29.22 -48.44
N LEU A 335 10.57 -29.55 -47.74
CA LEU A 335 10.01 -30.91 -47.68
C LEU A 335 9.17 -31.29 -48.91
N ASN A 336 8.88 -30.33 -49.79
CA ASN A 336 8.11 -30.51 -51.03
C ASN A 336 6.80 -31.30 -50.83
N ILE A 337 6.01 -30.87 -49.84
CA ILE A 337 4.67 -31.39 -49.54
C ILE A 337 3.67 -30.62 -50.38
N SER A 338 2.83 -31.29 -51.18
CA SER A 338 1.80 -30.61 -51.96
C SER A 338 0.54 -30.33 -51.11
N ASP A 339 -0.33 -29.43 -51.59
CA ASP A 339 -1.62 -29.15 -50.94
C ASP A 339 -2.52 -30.41 -50.90
N GLU A 340 -2.40 -31.29 -51.90
CA GLU A 340 -3.10 -32.57 -51.96
C GLU A 340 -2.55 -33.56 -50.93
N ASP A 341 -1.22 -33.67 -50.79
CA ASP A 341 -0.56 -34.52 -49.79
C ASP A 341 -0.95 -34.10 -48.37
N LYS A 342 -0.98 -32.78 -48.12
CA LYS A 342 -1.40 -32.19 -46.84
C LYS A 342 -2.86 -32.51 -46.53
N THR A 343 -3.76 -32.27 -47.49
CA THR A 343 -5.21 -32.54 -47.33
C THR A 343 -5.48 -34.02 -47.09
N ARG A 344 -4.81 -34.91 -47.81
CA ARG A 344 -4.93 -36.37 -47.64
C ARG A 344 -4.45 -36.82 -46.26
N SER A 345 -3.31 -36.33 -45.82
CA SER A 345 -2.67 -36.72 -44.56
C SER A 345 -3.38 -36.14 -43.32
N LEU A 346 -4.01 -34.96 -43.46
CA LEU A 346 -4.87 -34.40 -42.42
C LEU A 346 -6.17 -35.20 -42.27
N LYS A 347 -6.79 -35.63 -43.38
CA LYS A 347 -8.00 -36.48 -43.34
C LYS A 347 -7.76 -37.85 -42.71
N SER A 348 -6.55 -38.41 -42.86
CA SER A 348 -6.18 -39.69 -42.28
C SER A 348 -5.62 -39.60 -40.85
N GLY A 349 -5.47 -38.39 -40.29
CA GLY A 349 -4.90 -38.17 -38.95
C GLY A 349 -3.38 -38.41 -38.84
N ASN A 350 -2.71 -38.77 -39.93
CA ASN A 350 -1.30 -39.19 -39.94
C ASN A 350 -0.32 -38.08 -40.38
N TYR A 351 -0.74 -36.82 -40.37
CA TYR A 351 0.03 -35.70 -40.87
C TYR A 351 1.39 -35.51 -40.16
N PHE A 352 1.41 -35.64 -38.83
CA PHE A 352 2.65 -35.50 -38.06
C PHE A 352 3.68 -36.58 -38.43
N GLN A 353 3.22 -37.83 -38.59
CA GLN A 353 4.06 -38.93 -39.04
C GLN A 353 4.60 -38.69 -40.46
N PHE A 354 3.77 -38.17 -41.37
CA PHE A 354 4.17 -37.85 -42.73
C PHE A 354 5.28 -36.78 -42.78
N ILE A 355 5.16 -35.73 -41.97
CA ILE A 355 6.21 -34.71 -41.84
C ILE A 355 7.50 -35.32 -41.28
N LEU A 356 7.41 -36.13 -40.22
CA LEU A 356 8.58 -36.79 -39.64
C LEU A 356 9.29 -37.70 -40.66
N THR A 357 8.54 -38.43 -41.49
CA THR A 357 9.14 -39.25 -42.55
C THR A 357 9.89 -38.39 -43.56
N ARG A 358 9.32 -37.25 -43.99
CA ARG A 358 9.99 -36.32 -44.92
C ARG A 358 11.18 -35.61 -44.29
N GLN A 359 11.12 -35.27 -43.00
CA GLN A 359 12.22 -34.64 -42.28
C GLN A 359 13.43 -35.58 -42.11
N ASN A 360 13.19 -36.89 -42.01
CA ASN A 360 14.24 -37.90 -41.87
C ASN A 360 14.76 -38.45 -43.20
N ASP A 361 14.11 -38.12 -44.31
CA ASP A 361 14.54 -38.51 -45.65
C ASP A 361 15.86 -37.80 -46.02
N PRO A 362 16.92 -38.53 -46.41
CA PRO A 362 18.21 -37.96 -46.81
C PRO A 362 18.11 -36.89 -47.92
N HIS A 363 17.06 -36.92 -48.76
CA HIS A 363 16.87 -35.94 -49.82
C HIS A 363 16.40 -34.56 -49.32
N TYR A 364 15.79 -34.49 -48.13
CA TYR A 364 15.23 -33.26 -47.58
C TYR A 364 15.86 -32.84 -46.25
N ARG A 365 16.38 -33.80 -45.46
CA ARG A 365 16.88 -33.59 -44.09
C ARG A 365 17.87 -32.45 -43.97
N ASP A 366 18.83 -32.39 -44.89
CA ASP A 366 19.96 -31.46 -44.80
C ASP A 366 19.65 -30.07 -45.37
N LYS A 367 18.43 -29.88 -45.92
CA LYS A 367 17.99 -28.58 -46.44
C LYS A 367 17.70 -27.60 -45.31
N LYS A 368 18.06 -26.34 -45.53
CA LYS A 368 17.92 -25.26 -44.53
C LYS A 368 17.06 -24.12 -45.04
N ILE A 369 16.60 -23.29 -44.11
CA ILE A 369 15.92 -22.02 -44.41
C ILE A 369 16.79 -20.90 -43.86
N LEU A 370 17.12 -19.95 -44.73
CA LEU A 370 17.85 -18.74 -44.38
C LEU A 370 16.87 -17.61 -44.11
N VAL A 371 16.97 -17.00 -42.94
CA VAL A 371 16.12 -15.88 -42.52
C VAL A 371 16.98 -14.67 -42.20
N GLU A 372 16.98 -13.69 -43.10
CA GLU A 372 17.60 -12.39 -42.88
C GLU A 372 16.57 -11.44 -42.25
N TYR A 373 16.94 -10.81 -41.15
CA TYR A 373 16.10 -9.92 -40.38
C TYR A 373 16.76 -8.55 -40.21
N PHE A 374 15.94 -7.52 -40.39
CA PHE A 374 16.31 -6.12 -40.21
C PHE A 374 15.23 -5.41 -39.41
N LEU A 375 15.60 -4.71 -38.33
CA LEU A 375 14.71 -3.85 -37.57
C LEU A 375 15.33 -2.46 -37.40
N SER A 376 14.49 -1.44 -37.50
CA SER A 376 14.82 -0.04 -37.26
C SER A 376 13.59 0.69 -36.73
N SER A 377 13.75 1.96 -36.34
CA SER A 377 12.64 2.81 -35.91
C SER A 377 11.56 3.05 -36.98
N GLN A 378 11.88 2.89 -38.26
CA GLN A 378 10.94 3.16 -39.36
C GLN A 378 10.27 1.91 -39.93
N LYS A 379 10.91 0.74 -39.80
CA LYS A 379 10.44 -0.48 -40.45
C LYS A 379 11.07 -1.74 -39.87
N VAL A 380 10.38 -2.85 -40.09
CA VAL A 380 10.93 -4.20 -40.00
C VAL A 380 10.92 -4.88 -41.37
N GLY A 381 12.00 -5.59 -41.67
CA GLY A 381 12.17 -6.38 -42.88
C GLY A 381 12.55 -7.82 -42.56
N TYR A 382 11.90 -8.76 -43.24
CA TYR A 382 12.23 -10.18 -43.20
C TYR A 382 12.48 -10.68 -44.61
N ARG A 383 13.53 -11.47 -44.80
CA ARG A 383 13.80 -12.16 -46.04
C ARG A 383 14.04 -13.63 -45.76
N ILE A 384 13.12 -14.46 -46.22
CA ILE A 384 13.12 -15.90 -45.98
C ILE A 384 13.42 -16.59 -47.30
N THR A 385 14.45 -17.45 -47.30
CA THR A 385 14.89 -18.21 -48.47
C THR A 385 14.91 -19.69 -48.13
N ASP A 386 14.22 -20.49 -48.93
CA ASP A 386 14.21 -21.95 -48.85
C ASP A 386 14.99 -22.60 -50.02
N GLU A 387 15.40 -23.85 -49.82
CA GLU A 387 16.12 -24.69 -50.80
C GLU A 387 15.17 -25.62 -51.55
N GLY A 388 13.89 -25.22 -51.64
CA GLY A 388 12.86 -25.86 -52.43
C GLY A 388 12.94 -25.52 -53.91
N LYS A 389 12.05 -26.16 -54.70
CA LYS A 389 11.92 -25.90 -56.14
C LYS A 389 11.23 -24.56 -56.46
N GLY A 390 10.73 -23.87 -55.43
CA GLY A 390 9.93 -22.66 -55.55
C GLY A 390 8.52 -22.92 -56.09
N PHE A 391 7.77 -21.85 -56.37
CA PHE A 391 6.41 -21.93 -56.88
C PHE A 391 6.05 -20.73 -57.75
N ASN A 392 5.02 -20.89 -58.59
CA ASN A 392 4.49 -19.79 -59.39
C ASN A 392 3.67 -18.83 -58.52
N HIS A 393 4.36 -17.83 -57.95
CA HIS A 393 3.77 -16.86 -57.03
C HIS A 393 2.70 -15.98 -57.68
N ALA A 394 2.80 -15.67 -58.98
CA ALA A 394 1.83 -14.83 -59.69
C ALA A 394 0.41 -15.44 -59.68
N ARG A 395 0.31 -16.77 -59.81
CA ARG A 395 -0.98 -17.49 -59.75
C ARG A 395 -1.55 -17.50 -58.33
N ILE A 396 -0.72 -17.75 -57.32
CA ILE A 396 -1.16 -17.86 -55.92
C ILE A 396 -1.56 -16.51 -55.35
N VAL A 397 -0.79 -15.45 -55.60
CA VAL A 397 -1.11 -14.08 -55.13
C VAL A 397 -2.41 -13.59 -55.78
N ARG A 398 -2.63 -13.86 -57.07
CA ARG A 398 -3.89 -13.53 -57.76
C ARG A 398 -5.08 -14.24 -57.12
N ASN A 399 -4.94 -15.53 -56.81
CA ASN A 399 -5.99 -16.32 -56.16
C ASN A 399 -6.24 -15.90 -54.69
N ALA A 400 -5.20 -15.43 -53.99
CA ALA A 400 -5.32 -14.92 -52.62
C ALA A 400 -6.09 -13.59 -52.55
N LEU A 401 -6.01 -12.77 -53.61
CA LEU A 401 -6.69 -11.47 -53.69
C LEU A 401 -8.12 -11.57 -54.27
N SER A 402 -8.47 -12.65 -54.96
CA SER A 402 -9.82 -12.86 -55.51
C SER A 402 -10.80 -13.34 -54.41
N LYS A 403 -11.73 -12.48 -53.99
CA LYS A 403 -12.72 -12.72 -52.92
C LYS A 403 -13.82 -13.78 -53.24
N THR A 404 -13.75 -14.48 -54.38
CA THR A 404 -14.91 -15.17 -54.97
C THR A 404 -14.85 -16.71 -55.03
N ASN A 405 -13.87 -17.39 -54.42
CA ASN A 405 -13.81 -18.86 -54.50
C ASN A 405 -13.96 -19.54 -53.12
N GLU A 406 -15.10 -20.21 -52.93
CA GLU A 406 -15.45 -21.05 -51.77
C GLU A 406 -14.48 -22.23 -51.53
N ASN A 407 -13.59 -22.53 -52.49
CA ASN A 407 -12.52 -23.54 -52.39
C ASN A 407 -11.13 -22.92 -52.11
N THR A 408 -11.02 -22.02 -51.13
CA THR A 408 -9.73 -21.41 -50.76
C THR A 408 -8.86 -22.42 -50.00
N THR A 409 -7.73 -22.85 -50.57
CA THR A 409 -6.77 -23.76 -49.90
C THR A 409 -6.14 -23.09 -48.67
N LEU A 410 -5.74 -23.89 -47.68
CA LEU A 410 -5.06 -23.43 -46.45
C LEU A 410 -3.83 -22.55 -46.77
N ARG A 411 -3.02 -22.97 -47.76
CA ARG A 411 -1.86 -22.23 -48.26
C ARG A 411 -2.20 -20.83 -48.78
N THR A 412 -3.35 -20.69 -49.44
CA THR A 412 -3.82 -19.40 -49.97
C THR A 412 -4.26 -18.46 -48.84
N ARG A 413 -4.82 -19.00 -47.74
CA ARG A 413 -5.18 -18.21 -46.55
C ARG A 413 -3.96 -17.66 -45.83
N GLY A 414 -2.91 -18.47 -45.70
CA GLY A 414 -1.68 -18.05 -45.05
C GLY A 414 -0.97 -16.91 -45.79
N ILE A 415 -0.87 -17.02 -47.12
CA ILE A 415 -0.30 -15.97 -47.97
C ILE A 415 -1.21 -14.73 -47.99
N ALA A 416 -2.54 -14.89 -48.04
CA ALA A 416 -3.48 -13.77 -47.94
C ALA A 416 -3.32 -13.00 -46.61
N PHE A 417 -3.11 -13.71 -45.50
CA PHE A 417 -2.88 -13.10 -44.20
C PHE A 417 -1.56 -12.32 -44.14
N ALA A 418 -0.49 -12.86 -44.74
CA ALA A 418 0.77 -12.14 -44.88
C ALA A 418 0.59 -10.87 -45.75
N LEU A 419 -0.16 -10.96 -46.86
CA LEU A 419 -0.46 -9.82 -47.73
C LEU A 419 -1.32 -8.73 -47.06
N SER A 420 -2.20 -9.09 -46.13
CA SER A 420 -2.96 -8.11 -45.36
C SER A 420 -2.15 -7.47 -44.22
N THR A 421 -1.09 -8.15 -43.77
CA THR A 421 -0.30 -7.71 -42.61
C THR A 421 0.86 -6.82 -43.04
N PHE A 422 1.65 -7.24 -44.02
CA PHE A 422 2.85 -6.54 -44.49
C PHE A 422 2.55 -5.56 -45.63
N ASP A 423 3.21 -4.40 -45.62
CA ASP A 423 3.00 -3.37 -46.65
C ASP A 423 3.71 -3.74 -47.96
N VAL A 424 4.80 -4.52 -47.87
CA VAL A 424 5.50 -5.06 -49.03
C VAL A 424 5.68 -6.57 -48.87
N VAL A 425 5.19 -7.33 -49.85
CA VAL A 425 5.43 -8.76 -49.99
C VAL A 425 5.93 -9.02 -51.41
N LYS A 426 7.19 -9.44 -51.55
CA LYS A 426 7.82 -9.70 -52.85
C LYS A 426 8.45 -11.08 -52.88
N PHE A 427 8.09 -11.86 -53.89
CA PHE A 427 8.73 -13.14 -54.18
C PHE A 427 9.80 -12.96 -55.26
N ASN A 428 10.85 -13.79 -55.26
CA ASN A 428 11.78 -13.86 -56.40
C ASN A 428 11.15 -14.60 -57.59
N SER A 429 11.84 -14.59 -58.74
CA SER A 429 11.36 -15.23 -59.97
C SER A 429 11.09 -16.72 -59.82
N THR A 430 11.92 -17.43 -59.06
CA THR A 430 11.77 -18.87 -58.77
C THR A 430 10.68 -19.15 -57.72
N GLY A 431 10.37 -18.19 -56.84
CA GLY A 431 9.37 -18.34 -55.78
C GLY A 431 9.84 -19.11 -54.54
N ASN A 432 11.15 -19.25 -54.33
CA ASN A 432 11.75 -19.85 -53.12
C ASN A 432 12.37 -18.80 -52.18
N ARG A 433 12.13 -17.52 -52.45
CA ARG A 433 12.51 -16.42 -51.56
C ARG A 433 11.39 -15.41 -51.48
N VAL A 434 11.08 -14.99 -50.26
CA VAL A 434 10.10 -13.95 -49.99
C VAL A 434 10.71 -12.84 -49.15
N THR A 435 10.41 -11.60 -49.51
CA THR A 435 10.76 -10.39 -48.78
C THR A 435 9.49 -9.74 -48.26
N LEU A 436 9.43 -9.57 -46.94
CA LEU A 436 8.31 -8.99 -46.20
C LEU A 436 8.82 -7.69 -45.55
N VAL A 437 8.10 -6.58 -45.73
CA VAL A 437 8.42 -5.31 -45.06
C VAL A 437 7.15 -4.72 -44.45
N LYS A 438 7.26 -4.26 -43.21
CA LYS A 438 6.25 -3.48 -42.52
C LYS A 438 6.86 -2.16 -42.07
N TYR A 439 6.18 -1.06 -42.37
CA TYR A 439 6.51 0.27 -41.88
C TYR A 439 5.71 0.58 -40.61
N PHE A 440 6.29 1.37 -39.71
CA PHE A 440 5.68 1.76 -38.44
C PHE A 440 5.10 3.17 -38.49
#